data_AF-A0A968WQA4-F1
#
_entry.id   AF-A0A968WQA4-F1
#
_cell.length_a   1.000
_cell.length_b   1.000
_cell.length_c   1.000
_cell.angle_alpha   90.00
_cell.angle_beta   90.00
_cell.angle_gamma   90.00
#
_symmetry.space_group_name_H-M   'P 1'
#
loop_
_entity.id
_entity.type
_entity.pdbx_description
1 polymer ?
#
loop_
_entity_poly.entity_id
_entity_poly.type
_entity_poly.pdbx_seq_one_letter_code
_entity_poly.pdbx_strand_id
1 'polypeptide(L)'
;RRDQPPFPASAMDGYAVRADDLGFLPTSLRMIGTSAAGHAFHGQVKNGEACRIFTGAPLPRGADTVVIQENADLQGTEVLIREGAKAGQNIRAAALDFAKGQELVPAGTILNARDLGLAAAANAATVSLRRKPVVAVFATGDELVEPGGKPRGDQIVSSNTTALAALIRQCGGEPLSLGIIEDDLQATRAAVKRALKAEIAVSTGGASAGDHDFVQEALKLSGVAIDFWKIAMRPGKPFMYGTKSGTAVSGATRESRVGVRLRHTFSKAASFEDARPPRM
;
A
#
# COMPACT_ATOMS: atom_id res chain seq x y z
N ARG A 1 -14.10 -5.49 -9.67
CA ARG A 1 -14.89 -4.89 -10.79
C ARG A 1 -15.22 -5.91 -11.89
N ARG A 2 -14.47 -7.01 -11.98
CA ARG A 2 -14.60 -8.07 -12.97
C ARG A 2 -14.28 -9.41 -12.31
N ASP A 3 -14.66 -10.50 -12.95
CA ASP A 3 -14.09 -11.82 -12.67
C ASP A 3 -12.72 -11.94 -13.31
N GLN A 4 -11.86 -12.77 -12.70
CA GLN A 4 -10.54 -13.08 -13.23
C GLN A 4 -10.26 -14.59 -13.09
N PRO A 5 -10.02 -15.32 -14.20
CA PRO A 5 -10.28 -14.89 -15.58
C PRO A 5 -11.78 -14.61 -15.80
N PRO A 6 -12.17 -13.77 -16.79
CA PRO A 6 -13.57 -13.40 -17.03
C PRO A 6 -14.39 -14.48 -17.76
N PHE A 7 -13.76 -15.57 -18.17
CA PHE A 7 -14.36 -16.69 -18.90
C PHE A 7 -13.64 -17.98 -18.50
N PRO A 8 -14.29 -19.15 -18.67
CA PRO A 8 -13.57 -20.42 -18.61
C PRO A 8 -12.51 -20.46 -19.73
N ALA A 9 -11.29 -20.84 -19.38
CA ALA A 9 -10.16 -20.84 -20.29
C ALA A 9 -9.45 -22.19 -20.29
N SER A 10 -8.80 -22.54 -21.40
CA SER A 10 -7.99 -23.75 -21.44
C SER A 10 -6.78 -23.66 -20.50
N ALA A 11 -6.51 -24.72 -19.75
CA ALA A 11 -5.30 -24.87 -18.95
C ALA A 11 -4.11 -25.39 -19.77
N MET A 12 -4.37 -26.00 -20.92
CA MET A 12 -3.39 -26.70 -21.76
C MET A 12 -3.63 -26.43 -23.24
N ASP A 13 -2.65 -26.73 -24.08
CA ASP A 13 -2.84 -26.77 -25.53
C ASP A 13 -3.49 -28.10 -25.93
N GLY A 14 -4.57 -28.04 -26.70
CA GLY A 14 -5.35 -29.24 -26.99
C GLY A 14 -6.54 -29.03 -27.91
N TYR A 15 -7.58 -29.81 -27.66
CA TYR A 15 -8.83 -29.81 -28.40
C TYR A 15 -9.99 -29.67 -27.42
N ALA A 16 -10.74 -28.58 -27.58
CA ALA A 16 -11.99 -28.35 -26.85
C ALA A 16 -13.09 -29.23 -27.46
N VAL A 17 -13.65 -30.09 -26.64
CA VAL A 17 -14.61 -31.14 -27.02
C VAL A 17 -15.76 -31.20 -26.02
N ARG A 18 -16.76 -32.00 -26.35
CA ARG A 18 -17.77 -32.47 -25.38
C ARG A 18 -17.28 -33.76 -24.74
N ALA A 19 -17.36 -33.87 -23.42
CA ALA A 19 -16.98 -35.09 -22.69
C ALA A 19 -17.76 -36.33 -23.19
N ASP A 20 -19.04 -36.13 -23.54
CA ASP A 20 -19.92 -37.18 -24.06
C ASP A 20 -19.37 -37.85 -25.33
N ASP A 21 -18.62 -37.11 -26.15
CA ASP A 21 -18.08 -37.62 -27.41
C ASP A 21 -16.85 -38.53 -27.17
N LEU A 22 -16.36 -38.61 -25.93
CA LEU A 22 -15.19 -39.41 -25.53
C LEU A 22 -15.55 -40.79 -24.94
N GLY A 23 -16.83 -41.20 -25.03
CA GLY A 23 -17.33 -42.45 -24.44
C GLY A 23 -16.75 -43.73 -25.05
N PHE A 24 -16.29 -43.68 -26.30
CA PHE A 24 -15.63 -44.79 -26.98
C PHE A 24 -14.35 -44.27 -27.64
N LEU A 25 -13.22 -44.92 -27.38
CA LEU A 25 -11.90 -44.51 -27.87
C LEU A 25 -11.23 -45.63 -28.67
N PRO A 26 -10.43 -45.30 -29.71
CA PRO A 26 -10.23 -43.95 -30.23
C PRO A 26 -11.48 -43.42 -30.95
N THR A 27 -11.64 -42.10 -31.00
CA THR A 27 -12.77 -41.44 -31.70
C THR A 27 -12.26 -40.33 -32.61
N SER A 28 -12.91 -40.13 -33.76
CA SER A 28 -12.58 -39.03 -34.68
C SER A 28 -13.59 -37.91 -34.54
N LEU A 29 -13.12 -36.69 -34.34
CA LEU A 29 -13.97 -35.49 -34.20
C LEU A 29 -13.65 -34.49 -35.31
N ARG A 30 -14.68 -33.86 -35.87
CA ARG A 30 -14.54 -32.88 -36.94
C ARG A 30 -14.01 -31.55 -36.40
N MET A 31 -12.94 -31.03 -37.00
CA MET A 31 -12.39 -29.73 -36.64
C MET A 31 -13.25 -28.60 -37.20
N ILE A 32 -13.79 -27.75 -36.32
CA ILE A 32 -14.68 -26.65 -36.71
C ILE A 32 -14.04 -25.26 -36.60
N GLY A 33 -12.83 -25.17 -36.05
CA GLY A 33 -12.10 -23.91 -35.91
C GLY A 33 -11.03 -23.95 -34.83
N THR A 34 -10.51 -22.76 -34.51
CA THR A 34 -9.42 -22.57 -33.56
C THR A 34 -9.75 -21.41 -32.61
N SER A 35 -9.58 -21.64 -31.30
CA SER A 35 -9.69 -20.62 -30.25
C SER A 35 -8.30 -20.35 -29.66
N ALA A 36 -7.87 -19.10 -29.70
CA ALA A 36 -6.59 -18.65 -29.14
C ALA A 36 -6.77 -17.48 -28.18
N ALA A 37 -5.77 -17.20 -27.34
CA ALA A 37 -5.78 -16.04 -26.46
C ALA A 37 -5.93 -14.75 -27.29
N GLY A 38 -6.92 -13.93 -26.97
CA GLY A 38 -7.27 -12.71 -27.73
C GLY A 38 -8.04 -12.95 -29.04
N HIS A 39 -8.17 -14.20 -29.50
CA HIS A 39 -8.85 -14.59 -30.74
C HIS A 39 -9.77 -15.78 -30.47
N ALA A 40 -10.85 -15.52 -29.73
CA ALA A 40 -11.81 -16.54 -29.34
C ALA A 40 -12.54 -17.13 -30.56
N PHE A 41 -12.76 -18.44 -30.56
CA PHE A 41 -13.70 -19.04 -31.51
C PHE A 41 -15.15 -18.78 -31.04
N HIS A 42 -15.94 -18.12 -31.89
CA HIS A 42 -17.32 -17.73 -31.57
C HIS A 42 -18.39 -18.76 -31.96
N GLY A 43 -18.00 -19.86 -32.62
CA GLY A 43 -18.90 -20.96 -32.94
C GLY A 43 -19.24 -21.82 -31.71
N GLN A 44 -20.04 -22.85 -31.95
CA GLN A 44 -20.45 -23.82 -30.93
C GLN A 44 -19.99 -25.22 -31.34
N VAL A 45 -19.31 -25.91 -30.44
CA VAL A 45 -18.93 -27.32 -30.57
C VAL A 45 -20.17 -28.18 -30.34
N LYS A 46 -20.60 -28.92 -31.37
CA LYS A 46 -21.71 -29.88 -31.31
C LYS A 46 -21.17 -31.30 -31.14
N ASN A 47 -22.07 -32.28 -31.13
CA ASN A 47 -21.71 -33.71 -31.08
C ASN A 47 -20.82 -34.06 -32.28
N GLY A 48 -19.69 -34.73 -32.02
CA GLY A 48 -18.75 -35.19 -33.04
C GLY A 48 -17.86 -34.08 -33.58
N GLU A 49 -17.79 -32.93 -32.90
CA GLU A 49 -16.99 -31.78 -33.30
C GLU A 49 -15.92 -31.45 -32.25
N ALA A 50 -14.83 -30.85 -32.71
CA ALA A 50 -13.75 -30.37 -31.87
C ALA A 50 -13.27 -29.00 -32.36
N CYS A 51 -12.79 -28.19 -31.42
CA CYS A 51 -12.14 -26.92 -31.73
C CYS A 51 -10.70 -26.96 -31.21
N ARG A 52 -9.73 -26.60 -32.05
CA ARG A 52 -8.33 -26.46 -31.61
C ARG A 52 -8.30 -25.35 -30.56
N ILE A 53 -7.68 -25.58 -29.42
CA ILE A 53 -7.62 -24.59 -28.35
C ILE A 53 -6.21 -24.51 -27.78
N PHE A 54 -5.78 -23.28 -27.50
CA PHE A 54 -4.49 -23.00 -26.86
C PHE A 54 -4.67 -22.55 -25.41
N THR A 55 -3.62 -22.66 -24.62
CA THR A 55 -3.57 -22.28 -23.21
C THR A 55 -4.01 -20.83 -23.03
N GLY A 56 -4.93 -20.59 -22.09
CA GLY A 56 -5.50 -19.27 -21.82
C GLY A 56 -6.57 -18.81 -22.82
N ALA A 57 -6.83 -19.56 -23.90
CA ALA A 57 -7.91 -19.24 -24.83
C ALA A 57 -9.30 -19.48 -24.19
N PRO A 58 -10.32 -18.66 -24.51
CA PRO A 58 -11.68 -18.90 -24.07
C PRO A 58 -12.20 -20.25 -24.59
N LEU A 59 -12.88 -21.00 -23.71
CA LEU A 59 -13.55 -22.23 -24.07
C LEU A 59 -14.72 -21.95 -25.04
N PRO A 60 -14.76 -22.57 -26.23
CA PRO A 60 -15.89 -22.46 -27.15
C PRO A 60 -17.21 -22.88 -26.53
N ARG A 61 -18.32 -22.32 -27.02
CA ARG A 61 -19.66 -22.74 -26.57
C ARG A 61 -19.87 -24.23 -26.87
N GLY A 62 -20.53 -24.94 -25.97
CA GLY A 62 -20.84 -26.37 -26.12
C GLY A 62 -19.70 -27.31 -25.74
N ALA A 63 -18.45 -26.86 -25.72
CA ALA A 63 -17.35 -27.65 -25.15
C ALA A 63 -17.38 -27.57 -23.62
N ASP A 64 -17.05 -28.68 -22.96
CA ASP A 64 -16.99 -28.80 -21.50
C ASP A 64 -15.68 -29.43 -21.01
N THR A 65 -14.78 -29.82 -21.94
CA THR A 65 -13.56 -30.55 -21.65
C THR A 65 -12.47 -30.21 -22.67
N VAL A 66 -11.20 -30.22 -22.26
CA VAL A 66 -10.06 -30.11 -23.17
C VAL A 66 -9.20 -31.36 -23.11
N VAL A 67 -9.05 -32.02 -24.26
CA VAL A 67 -8.09 -33.13 -24.45
C VAL A 67 -6.74 -32.53 -24.87
N ILE A 68 -5.67 -32.91 -24.20
CA ILE A 68 -4.32 -32.40 -24.51
C ILE A 68 -3.86 -32.88 -25.89
N GLN A 69 -3.06 -32.07 -26.58
CA GLN A 69 -2.64 -32.40 -27.95
C GLN A 69 -1.81 -33.68 -28.04
N GLU A 70 -1.11 -34.07 -26.98
CA GLU A 70 -0.31 -35.29 -26.88
C GLU A 70 -1.16 -36.56 -26.96
N ASN A 71 -2.47 -36.43 -26.72
CA ASN A 71 -3.44 -37.52 -26.72
C ASN A 71 -4.27 -37.58 -28.01
N ALA A 72 -3.90 -36.80 -29.02
CA ALA A 72 -4.67 -36.63 -30.24
C ALA A 72 -3.79 -36.46 -31.49
N ASP A 73 -4.25 -36.94 -32.65
CA ASP A 73 -3.61 -36.72 -33.96
C ASP A 73 -4.53 -35.91 -34.86
N LEU A 74 -4.05 -34.76 -35.34
CA LEU A 74 -4.76 -34.00 -36.36
C LEU A 74 -4.53 -34.64 -37.73
N GLN A 75 -5.62 -35.02 -38.40
CA GLN A 75 -5.65 -35.64 -39.71
C GLN A 75 -6.50 -34.81 -40.67
N GLY A 76 -5.90 -33.77 -41.26
CA GLY A 76 -6.60 -32.86 -42.16
C GLY A 76 -7.68 -32.06 -41.43
N THR A 77 -8.94 -32.40 -41.67
CA THR A 77 -10.12 -31.73 -41.08
C THR A 77 -10.74 -32.47 -39.91
N GLU A 78 -10.15 -33.59 -39.50
CA GLU A 78 -10.56 -34.36 -38.33
C GLU A 78 -9.41 -34.51 -37.34
N VAL A 79 -9.74 -34.71 -36.07
CA VAL A 79 -8.78 -35.05 -35.03
C VAL A 79 -9.14 -36.40 -34.44
N LEU A 80 -8.19 -37.33 -34.49
CA LEU A 80 -8.30 -38.64 -33.85
C LEU A 80 -7.88 -38.50 -32.39
N ILE A 81 -8.82 -38.65 -31.46
CA ILE A 81 -8.56 -38.69 -30.02
C ILE A 81 -8.20 -40.14 -29.64
N ARG A 82 -6.95 -40.36 -29.21
CA ARG A 82 -6.46 -41.67 -28.76
C ARG A 82 -6.82 -41.93 -27.30
N GLU A 83 -6.65 -40.90 -26.47
CA GLU A 83 -6.92 -40.94 -25.04
C GLU A 83 -7.84 -39.79 -24.65
N GLY A 84 -8.95 -40.10 -23.98
CA GLY A 84 -9.94 -39.12 -23.55
C GLY A 84 -9.53 -38.34 -22.31
N ALA A 85 -10.39 -37.43 -21.89
CA ALA A 85 -10.27 -36.65 -20.67
C ALA A 85 -11.60 -36.67 -19.91
N LYS A 86 -11.56 -36.50 -18.58
CA LYS A 86 -12.78 -36.43 -17.75
C LYS A 86 -13.51 -35.11 -18.00
N ALA A 87 -14.83 -35.12 -17.81
CA ALA A 87 -15.65 -33.90 -17.89
C ALA A 87 -15.05 -32.77 -17.04
N GLY A 88 -14.89 -31.58 -17.62
CA GLY A 88 -14.32 -30.40 -16.95
C GLY A 88 -12.78 -30.40 -16.84
N GLN A 89 -12.09 -31.43 -17.31
CA GLN A 89 -10.63 -31.51 -17.20
C GLN A 89 -9.95 -30.47 -18.09
N ASN A 90 -8.80 -29.97 -17.61
CA ASN A 90 -7.96 -28.96 -18.28
C ASN A 90 -8.68 -27.64 -18.56
N ILE A 91 -9.70 -27.29 -17.78
CA ILE A 91 -10.38 -25.99 -17.84
C ILE A 91 -10.12 -25.22 -16.55
N ARG A 92 -9.65 -23.98 -16.70
CA ARG A 92 -9.65 -22.99 -15.63
C ARG A 92 -11.00 -22.29 -15.63
N ALA A 93 -11.75 -22.45 -14.55
CA ALA A 93 -13.05 -21.79 -14.41
C ALA A 93 -12.93 -20.25 -14.48
N ALA A 94 -14.02 -19.59 -14.86
CA ALA A 94 -14.13 -18.15 -14.66
C ALA A 94 -14.05 -17.81 -13.15
N ALA A 95 -13.58 -16.62 -12.82
CA ALA A 95 -13.42 -16.13 -11.45
C ALA A 95 -12.51 -16.98 -10.54
N LEU A 96 -11.68 -17.87 -11.10
CA LEU A 96 -10.77 -18.72 -10.35
C LEU A 96 -9.81 -17.93 -9.44
N ASP A 97 -9.32 -16.78 -9.90
CA ASP A 97 -8.39 -15.94 -9.15
C ASP A 97 -9.17 -15.01 -8.21
N PHE A 98 -10.20 -14.33 -8.73
CA PHE A 98 -11.14 -13.56 -7.93
C PHE A 98 -12.45 -13.29 -8.67
N ALA A 99 -13.51 -13.08 -7.89
CA ALA A 99 -14.84 -12.76 -8.39
C ALA A 99 -15.12 -11.25 -8.43
N LYS A 100 -16.03 -10.85 -9.31
CA LYS A 100 -16.57 -9.50 -9.34
C LYS A 100 -17.26 -9.20 -8.01
N GLY A 101 -16.81 -8.12 -7.36
CA GLY A 101 -17.39 -7.63 -6.10
C GLY A 101 -16.64 -8.12 -4.86
N GLN A 102 -15.70 -9.04 -5.02
CA GLN A 102 -14.81 -9.46 -3.94
C GLN A 102 -13.91 -8.29 -3.50
N GLU A 103 -13.74 -8.14 -2.19
CA GLU A 103 -12.73 -7.24 -1.63
C GLU A 103 -11.34 -7.88 -1.82
N LEU A 104 -10.45 -7.15 -2.49
CA LEU A 104 -9.11 -7.66 -2.84
C LEU A 104 -8.00 -7.05 -1.97
N VAL A 105 -8.14 -5.77 -1.63
CA VAL A 105 -7.19 -5.04 -0.80
C VAL A 105 -8.00 -4.27 0.25
N PRO A 106 -7.93 -4.67 1.53
CA PRO A 106 -8.63 -3.97 2.61
C PRO A 106 -8.13 -2.52 2.79
N ALA A 107 -9.02 -1.66 3.28
CA ALA A 107 -8.63 -0.31 3.67
C ALA A 107 -7.58 -0.33 4.79
N GLY A 108 -6.53 0.49 4.66
CA GLY A 108 -5.43 0.56 5.63
C GLY A 108 -4.21 -0.30 5.28
N THR A 109 -4.29 -1.13 4.24
CA THR A 109 -3.13 -1.89 3.74
C THR A 109 -2.06 -0.95 3.17
N ILE A 110 -0.82 -1.15 3.60
CA ILE A 110 0.36 -0.54 2.97
C ILE A 110 0.63 -1.29 1.67
N LEU A 111 0.42 -0.62 0.54
CA LEU A 111 0.53 -1.25 -0.77
C LEU A 111 1.98 -1.62 -1.10
N ASN A 112 2.17 -2.88 -1.50
CA ASN A 112 3.40 -3.39 -2.11
C ASN A 112 3.16 -3.77 -3.59
N ALA A 113 4.18 -4.33 -4.24
CA ALA A 113 4.10 -4.71 -5.66
C ALA A 113 2.99 -5.72 -5.96
N ARG A 114 2.72 -6.66 -5.05
CA ARG A 114 1.64 -7.66 -5.21
C ARG A 114 0.27 -6.99 -5.16
N ASP A 115 0.07 -6.07 -4.22
CA ASP A 115 -1.23 -5.39 -4.07
C ASP A 115 -1.53 -4.53 -5.29
N LEU A 116 -0.51 -3.84 -5.82
CA LEU A 116 -0.63 -3.05 -7.05
C LEU A 116 -0.92 -3.95 -8.26
N GLY A 117 -0.25 -5.10 -8.38
CA GLY A 117 -0.53 -6.08 -9.43
C GLY A 117 -1.96 -6.63 -9.36
N LEU A 118 -2.45 -6.92 -8.15
CA LEU A 118 -3.82 -7.39 -7.93
C LEU A 118 -4.84 -6.31 -8.29
N ALA A 119 -4.62 -5.05 -7.87
CA ALA A 119 -5.48 -3.93 -8.23
C ALA A 119 -5.52 -3.71 -9.75
N ALA A 120 -4.36 -3.78 -10.42
CA ALA A 120 -4.27 -3.67 -11.87
C ALA A 120 -5.01 -4.82 -12.57
N ALA A 121 -4.81 -6.08 -12.13
CA ALA A 121 -5.53 -7.25 -12.66
C ALA A 121 -7.05 -7.10 -12.48
N ALA A 122 -7.50 -6.48 -11.38
CA ALA A 122 -8.90 -6.16 -11.13
C ALA A 122 -9.45 -4.99 -11.97
N ASN A 123 -8.65 -4.45 -12.89
CA ASN A 123 -8.93 -3.30 -13.74
C ASN A 123 -9.15 -2.00 -12.95
N ALA A 124 -8.37 -1.79 -11.89
CA ALA A 124 -8.29 -0.51 -11.18
C ALA A 124 -7.10 0.31 -11.72
N ALA A 125 -7.37 1.24 -12.64
CA ALA A 125 -6.35 2.14 -13.20
C ALA A 125 -5.77 3.11 -12.14
N THR A 126 -6.56 3.43 -11.12
CA THR A 126 -6.15 4.25 -9.97
C THR A 126 -6.66 3.63 -8.68
N VAL A 127 -5.95 3.89 -7.59
CA VAL A 127 -6.33 3.47 -6.24
C VAL A 127 -6.40 4.70 -5.34
N SER A 128 -7.39 4.74 -4.45
CA SER A 128 -7.52 5.79 -3.46
C SER A 128 -6.52 5.55 -2.32
N LEU A 129 -5.67 6.53 -2.04
CA LEU A 129 -4.70 6.50 -0.96
C LEU A 129 -5.08 7.53 0.11
N ARG A 130 -4.61 7.31 1.34
CA ARG A 130 -4.63 8.37 2.35
C ARG A 130 -3.52 9.38 2.02
N ARG A 131 -3.81 10.66 2.25
CA ARG A 131 -2.82 11.74 2.24
C ARG A 131 -1.69 11.42 3.23
N LYS A 132 -0.44 11.74 2.85
CA LYS A 132 0.68 11.69 3.79
C LYS A 132 0.46 12.71 4.91
N PRO A 133 0.55 12.33 6.20
CA PRO A 133 0.45 13.29 7.28
C PRO A 133 1.62 14.28 7.23
N VAL A 134 1.32 15.57 7.36
CA VAL A 134 2.33 16.62 7.47
C VAL A 134 2.77 16.73 8.92
N VAL A 135 4.07 16.68 9.14
CA VAL A 135 4.70 16.76 10.46
C VAL A 135 5.59 17.99 10.51
N ALA A 136 5.16 19.02 11.21
CA ALA A 136 5.96 20.22 11.44
C ALA A 136 7.10 19.92 12.41
N VAL A 137 8.33 20.32 12.08
CA VAL A 137 9.53 20.12 12.90
C VAL A 137 10.23 21.45 13.08
N PHE A 138 10.61 21.78 14.31
CA PHE A 138 11.43 22.96 14.60
C PHE A 138 12.40 22.69 15.73
N ALA A 139 13.52 23.40 15.74
CA ALA A 139 14.47 23.37 16.84
C ALA A 139 14.38 24.66 17.65
N THR A 140 14.81 24.61 18.92
CA THR A 140 14.98 25.79 19.77
C THR A 140 16.37 25.76 20.40
N GLY A 141 17.02 26.91 20.46
CA GLY A 141 18.33 27.06 21.06
C GLY A 141 19.24 28.00 20.28
N ASP A 142 19.73 29.04 20.93
CA ASP A 142 20.68 30.01 20.35
C ASP A 142 22.05 29.39 20.08
N GLU A 143 22.34 28.24 20.73
CA GLU A 143 23.51 27.43 20.45
C GLU A 143 23.42 26.73 19.08
N LEU A 144 22.26 26.65 18.45
CA LEU A 144 22.09 25.86 17.23
C LEU A 144 22.43 26.67 15.97
N VAL A 145 23.10 26.02 15.03
CA VAL A 145 23.28 26.50 13.65
C VAL A 145 22.87 25.42 12.65
N GLU A 146 22.35 25.83 11.49
CA GLU A 146 21.98 24.91 10.42
C GLU A 146 23.20 24.14 9.87
N PRO A 147 23.04 22.89 9.43
CA PRO A 147 24.07 22.16 8.70
C PRO A 147 24.61 22.96 7.50
N GLY A 148 25.94 23.04 7.39
CA GLY A 148 26.62 23.83 6.35
C GLY A 148 26.91 25.28 6.74
N GLY A 149 26.42 25.75 7.90
CA GLY A 149 26.82 27.02 8.49
C GLY A 149 28.24 26.99 9.09
N LYS A 150 28.71 28.16 9.54
CA LYS A 150 29.98 28.32 10.27
C LYS A 150 29.67 28.54 11.75
N PRO A 151 29.79 27.52 12.63
CA PRO A 151 29.50 27.67 14.05
C PRO A 151 30.45 28.69 14.70
N ARG A 152 29.90 29.52 15.59
CA ARG A 152 30.71 30.26 16.56
C ARG A 152 31.26 29.33 17.64
N GLY A 153 32.14 29.83 18.51
CA GLY A 153 32.77 29.02 19.56
C GLY A 153 31.80 28.44 20.60
N ASP A 154 30.57 28.97 20.66
CA ASP A 154 29.49 28.59 21.55
C ASP A 154 28.33 27.87 20.84
N GLN A 155 28.48 27.52 19.55
CA GLN A 155 27.43 26.91 18.75
C GLN A 155 27.72 25.47 18.33
N ILE A 156 26.65 24.69 18.18
CA ILE A 156 26.65 23.31 17.68
C ILE A 156 25.70 23.18 16.48
N VAL A 157 25.97 22.21 15.61
CA VAL A 157 25.17 22.00 14.41
C VAL A 157 23.89 21.22 14.73
N SER A 158 22.74 21.73 14.28
CA SER A 158 21.44 21.08 14.44
C SER A 158 21.33 19.85 13.54
N SER A 159 21.48 18.67 14.14
CA SER A 159 21.38 17.38 13.42
C SER A 159 20.03 16.68 13.61
N ASN A 160 19.33 16.95 14.72
CA ASN A 160 18.09 16.26 15.09
C ASN A 160 16.95 16.56 14.12
N THR A 161 16.80 17.80 13.66
CA THR A 161 15.77 18.20 12.68
C THR A 161 15.94 17.43 11.36
N THR A 162 17.19 17.27 10.91
CA THR A 162 17.54 16.49 9.71
C THR A 162 17.21 15.01 9.90
N ALA A 163 17.61 14.42 11.02
CA ALA A 163 17.33 13.02 11.33
C ALA A 163 15.81 12.75 11.43
N LEU A 164 15.06 13.62 12.10
CA LEU A 164 13.61 13.52 12.22
C LEU A 164 12.91 13.63 10.87
N ALA A 165 13.32 14.59 10.02
CA ALA A 165 12.75 14.71 8.68
C ALA A 165 12.93 13.43 7.86
N ALA A 166 14.09 12.77 7.97
CA ALA A 166 14.32 11.48 7.32
C ALA A 166 13.43 10.37 7.90
N LEU A 167 13.30 10.28 9.23
CA LEU A 167 12.43 9.31 9.90
C LEU A 167 10.95 9.50 9.54
N ILE A 168 10.46 10.73 9.49
CA ILE A 168 9.09 11.06 9.09
C ILE A 168 8.81 10.53 7.68
N ARG A 169 9.73 10.75 6.73
CA ARG A 169 9.60 10.22 5.36
C ARG A 169 9.60 8.69 5.33
N GLN A 170 10.47 8.04 6.12
CA GLN A 170 10.49 6.58 6.23
C GLN A 170 9.17 6.01 6.79
N CYS A 171 8.51 6.74 7.68
CA CYS A 171 7.19 6.40 8.20
C CYS A 171 6.02 6.81 7.29
N GLY A 172 6.29 7.33 6.08
CA GLY A 172 5.26 7.71 5.11
C GLY A 172 4.65 9.11 5.30
N GLY A 173 5.19 9.92 6.22
CA GLY A 173 4.79 11.32 6.42
C GLY A 173 5.57 12.31 5.55
N GLU A 174 5.17 13.57 5.63
CA GLU A 174 5.81 14.70 4.96
C GLU A 174 6.34 15.70 5.99
N PRO A 175 7.67 15.89 6.13
CA PRO A 175 8.21 16.81 7.10
C PRO A 175 8.11 18.26 6.62
N LEU A 176 7.59 19.14 7.48
CA LEU A 176 7.60 20.59 7.31
C LEU A 176 8.61 21.21 8.27
N SER A 177 9.79 21.59 7.80
CA SER A 177 10.78 22.28 8.64
C SER A 177 10.36 23.74 8.87
N LEU A 178 10.33 24.17 10.12
CA LEU A 178 10.16 25.59 10.50
C LEU A 178 11.48 26.24 10.93
N GLY A 179 12.59 25.52 10.84
CA GLY A 179 13.95 25.98 11.16
C GLY A 179 14.32 25.92 12.64
N ILE A 180 15.46 26.53 12.94
CA ILE A 180 15.90 26.85 14.30
C ILE A 180 15.20 28.14 14.75
N ILE A 181 14.60 28.10 15.92
CA ILE A 181 13.92 29.23 16.56
C ILE A 181 14.78 29.71 17.72
N GLU A 182 14.96 31.02 17.81
CA GLU A 182 15.66 31.68 18.92
C GLU A 182 14.99 31.35 20.26
N ASP A 183 15.75 31.30 21.34
CA ASP A 183 15.24 31.11 22.70
C ASP A 183 14.54 32.41 23.20
N ASP A 184 13.48 32.79 22.50
CA ASP A 184 12.56 33.90 22.79
C ASP A 184 11.11 33.42 22.78
N LEU A 185 10.31 33.91 23.73
CA LEU A 185 8.92 33.48 23.89
C LEU A 185 8.03 33.86 22.70
N GLN A 186 8.22 35.04 22.10
CA GLN A 186 7.42 35.49 20.95
C GLN A 186 7.77 34.70 19.69
N ALA A 187 9.06 34.49 19.43
CA ALA A 187 9.56 33.67 18.34
C ALA A 187 9.05 32.22 18.46
N THR A 188 9.16 31.64 19.65
CA THR A 188 8.66 30.29 19.95
C THR A 188 7.15 30.19 19.78
N ARG A 189 6.39 31.18 20.27
CA ARG A 189 4.93 31.22 20.10
C ARG A 189 4.51 31.35 18.63
N ALA A 190 5.23 32.15 17.84
CA ALA A 190 5.00 32.28 16.41
C ALA A 190 5.29 30.95 15.68
N ALA A 191 6.36 30.26 16.06
CA ALA A 191 6.69 28.93 15.54
C ALA A 191 5.63 27.88 15.90
N VAL A 192 5.19 27.82 17.16
CA VAL A 192 4.11 26.93 17.61
C VAL A 192 2.82 27.18 16.82
N LYS A 193 2.42 28.45 16.62
CA LYS A 193 1.24 28.76 15.79
C LYS A 193 1.35 28.27 14.35
N ARG A 194 2.55 28.32 13.76
CA ARG A 194 2.81 27.75 12.42
C ARG A 194 2.76 26.22 12.47
N ALA A 195 3.37 25.61 13.48
CA ALA A 195 3.42 24.16 13.65
C ALA A 195 2.04 23.53 13.84
N LEU A 196 1.14 24.22 14.56
CA LEU A 196 -0.24 23.78 14.80
C LEU A 196 -1.13 23.77 13.55
N LYS A 197 -0.63 24.25 12.39
CA LYS A 197 -1.32 24.09 11.10
C LYS A 197 -1.09 22.70 10.48
N ALA A 198 -0.12 21.93 10.98
CA ALA A 198 0.15 20.56 10.58
C ALA A 198 -0.66 19.56 11.43
N GLU A 199 -0.73 18.30 11.00
CA GLU A 199 -1.39 17.24 11.77
C GLU A 199 -0.57 16.84 13.00
N ILE A 200 0.76 16.94 12.92
CA ILE A 200 1.68 16.68 14.03
C ILE A 200 2.71 17.80 14.09
N ALA A 201 3.07 18.23 15.30
CA ALA A 201 4.19 19.13 15.53
C ALA A 201 5.22 18.49 16.46
N VAL A 202 6.51 18.64 16.13
CA VAL A 202 7.63 18.11 16.89
C VAL A 202 8.66 19.22 17.12
N SER A 203 8.98 19.50 18.38
CA SER A 203 10.12 20.34 18.74
C SER A 203 11.34 19.50 19.12
N THR A 204 12.52 19.92 18.66
CA THR A 204 13.81 19.39 19.13
C THR A 204 14.47 20.44 20.01
N GLY A 205 14.47 20.23 21.33
CA GLY A 205 14.81 21.27 22.31
C GLY A 205 13.58 21.90 22.96
N GLY A 206 13.79 22.60 24.07
CA GLY A 206 12.70 23.18 24.86
C GLY A 206 11.81 22.14 25.53
N ALA A 207 12.41 21.08 26.07
CA ALA A 207 11.71 20.17 26.98
C ALA A 207 12.35 20.18 28.38
N SER A 208 13.31 21.08 28.61
CA SER A 208 14.11 21.09 29.84
C SER A 208 13.36 21.80 30.96
N ALA A 209 13.47 21.31 32.19
CA ALA A 209 12.84 21.95 33.36
C ALA A 209 13.64 23.17 33.88
N GLY A 210 14.25 23.95 32.99
CA GLY A 210 15.07 25.14 33.32
C GLY A 210 14.36 26.45 33.00
N ASP A 211 14.89 27.56 33.52
CA ASP A 211 14.28 28.90 33.50
C ASP A 211 14.10 29.52 32.09
N HIS A 212 14.62 28.87 31.04
CA HIS A 212 14.56 29.32 29.65
C HIS A 212 13.75 28.39 28.72
N ASP A 213 12.86 27.54 29.26
CA ASP A 213 12.01 26.67 28.43
C ASP A 213 10.70 27.34 27.98
N PHE A 214 10.81 28.15 26.92
CA PHE A 214 9.67 28.86 26.35
C PHE A 214 8.71 27.97 25.56
N VAL A 215 9.07 26.73 25.22
CA VAL A 215 8.20 25.85 24.41
C VAL A 215 6.97 25.45 25.22
N GLN A 216 7.13 25.07 26.50
CA GLN A 216 5.99 24.73 27.34
C GLN A 216 5.00 25.90 27.46
N GLU A 217 5.54 27.08 27.74
CA GLU A 217 4.74 28.30 27.90
C GLU A 217 4.06 28.69 26.59
N ALA A 218 4.79 28.67 25.47
CA ALA A 218 4.26 28.94 24.14
C ALA A 218 3.14 27.97 23.75
N LEU A 219 3.25 26.68 24.11
CA LEU A 219 2.20 25.68 23.89
C LEU A 219 0.94 25.99 24.71
N LYS A 220 1.09 26.28 26.01
CA LYS A 220 -0.04 26.68 26.89
C LYS A 220 -0.72 27.95 26.38
N LEU A 221 0.05 28.99 26.07
CA LEU A 221 -0.45 30.25 25.51
C LEU A 221 -1.09 30.10 24.12
N SER A 222 -0.75 29.02 23.42
CA SER A 222 -1.38 28.64 22.15
C SER A 222 -2.58 27.73 22.34
N GLY A 223 -3.00 27.45 23.58
CA GLY A 223 -4.17 26.63 23.90
C GLY A 223 -3.98 25.13 23.65
N VAL A 224 -2.73 24.64 23.72
CA VAL A 224 -2.43 23.21 23.69
C VAL A 224 -2.64 22.65 25.09
N ALA A 225 -3.46 21.60 25.20
CA ALA A 225 -3.61 20.85 26.44
C ALA A 225 -2.40 19.92 26.57
N ILE A 226 -1.58 20.10 27.61
CA ILE A 226 -0.40 19.25 27.85
C ILE A 226 -0.83 18.05 28.68
N ASP A 227 -0.67 16.85 28.12
CA ASP A 227 -1.11 15.60 28.75
C ASP A 227 -0.04 15.04 29.69
N PHE A 228 1.23 15.08 29.29
CA PHE A 228 2.36 14.69 30.14
C PHE A 228 3.66 15.39 29.76
N TRP A 229 4.58 15.43 30.72
CA TRP A 229 5.80 16.27 30.69
C TRP A 229 7.07 15.54 31.14
N LYS A 230 6.92 14.36 31.76
CA LYS A 230 8.03 13.50 32.18
C LYS A 230 7.68 12.06 31.87
N ILE A 231 8.64 11.34 31.29
CA ILE A 231 8.56 9.89 31.12
C ILE A 231 9.62 9.25 31.99
N ALA A 232 9.30 8.12 32.61
CA ALA A 232 10.27 7.30 33.34
C ALA A 232 11.23 6.58 32.37
N MET A 233 12.13 7.34 31.74
CA MET A 233 13.16 6.83 30.83
C MET A 233 14.53 7.49 31.06
N ARG A 234 15.61 6.80 30.67
CA ARG A 234 16.98 7.33 30.68
C ARG A 234 17.75 6.85 29.43
N PRO A 235 18.41 7.75 28.67
CA PRO A 235 18.25 9.21 28.69
C PRO A 235 16.82 9.66 28.26
N GLY A 236 16.48 10.95 28.42
CA GLY A 236 15.21 11.54 27.93
C GLY A 236 14.05 11.68 28.93
N LYS A 237 14.35 11.83 30.24
CA LYS A 237 13.33 12.02 31.30
C LYS A 237 12.32 13.15 31.01
N PRO A 238 12.74 14.33 30.52
CA PRO A 238 11.81 15.35 30.05
C PRO A 238 11.31 15.00 28.64
N PHE A 239 9.99 14.85 28.49
CA PHE A 239 9.34 14.69 27.20
C PHE A 239 7.93 15.22 27.34
N MET A 240 7.56 16.12 26.44
CA MET A 240 6.27 16.78 26.48
C MET A 240 5.37 16.24 25.38
N TYR A 241 4.11 15.99 25.72
CA TYR A 241 3.07 15.67 24.76
C TYR A 241 1.82 16.47 25.09
N GLY A 242 1.12 16.92 24.05
CA GLY A 242 -0.16 17.58 24.19
C GLY A 242 -0.95 17.57 22.90
N THR A 243 -2.21 17.98 23.00
CA THR A 243 -3.14 17.99 21.87
C THR A 243 -3.88 19.31 21.75
N LYS A 244 -4.22 19.68 20.51
CA LYS A 244 -5.12 20.79 20.22
C LYS A 244 -5.87 20.54 18.93
N SER A 245 -7.20 20.53 18.98
CA SER A 245 -8.08 20.45 17.78
C SER A 245 -7.72 19.31 16.80
N GLY A 246 -7.25 18.16 17.30
CA GLY A 246 -6.83 17.02 16.49
C GLY A 246 -5.35 17.01 16.07
N THR A 247 -4.59 18.07 16.33
CA THR A 247 -3.13 18.11 16.16
C THR A 247 -2.44 17.58 17.41
N ALA A 248 -1.55 16.59 17.23
CA ALA A 248 -0.68 16.09 18.30
C ALA A 248 0.64 16.87 18.31
N VAL A 249 1.09 17.30 19.48
CA VAL A 249 2.34 18.04 19.66
C VAL A 249 3.25 17.28 20.60
N SER A 250 4.53 17.14 20.22
CA SER A 250 5.54 16.52 21.06
C SER A 250 6.83 17.33 21.13
N GLY A 251 7.49 17.32 22.29
CA GLY A 251 8.79 17.97 22.51
C GLY A 251 9.78 16.99 23.10
N ALA A 252 10.95 16.85 22.46
CA ALA A 252 12.03 15.97 22.90
C ALA A 252 13.23 16.78 23.43
N THR A 253 13.95 16.21 24.41
CA THR A 253 15.19 16.79 24.95
C THR A 253 16.31 16.94 23.94
N ARG A 254 17.19 17.90 24.20
CA ARG A 254 18.36 18.29 23.39
C ARG A 254 19.42 17.18 23.18
N GLU A 255 19.34 16.03 23.86
CA GLU A 255 20.34 14.95 23.76
C GLU A 255 20.24 14.10 22.46
N SER A 256 21.32 14.07 21.68
CA SER A 256 21.45 13.40 20.36
C SER A 256 21.18 11.88 20.36
N ARG A 257 21.23 11.21 21.52
CA ARG A 257 20.94 9.76 21.64
C ARG A 257 19.44 9.44 21.77
N VAL A 258 18.60 10.42 22.09
CA VAL A 258 17.16 10.21 22.33
C VAL A 258 16.36 10.23 21.02
N GLY A 259 16.80 11.00 20.02
CA GLY A 259 16.11 11.18 18.73
C GLY A 259 15.93 9.92 17.89
N VAL A 260 16.67 8.83 18.18
CA VAL A 260 16.67 7.59 17.40
C VAL A 260 15.69 6.53 17.94
N ARG A 261 15.13 6.69 19.14
CA ARG A 261 14.24 5.68 19.76
C ARG A 261 12.74 5.84 19.45
N LEU A 262 12.39 6.68 18.47
CA LEU A 262 11.00 7.02 18.12
C LEU A 262 10.28 5.98 17.23
N ARG A 263 10.96 4.90 16.79
CA ARG A 263 10.31 3.83 15.98
C ARG A 263 9.15 3.13 16.70
N HIS A 264 9.18 2.99 18.03
CA HIS A 264 8.13 2.27 18.76
C HIS A 264 6.96 3.14 19.23
N THR A 265 7.17 4.45 19.44
CA THR A 265 6.12 5.33 19.96
C THR A 265 5.18 5.80 18.85
N PHE A 266 5.70 6.10 17.65
CA PHE A 266 4.86 6.51 16.53
C PHE A 266 4.03 5.37 15.93
N SER A 267 4.48 4.11 16.04
CA SER A 267 3.74 2.96 15.52
C SER A 267 2.43 2.66 16.27
N LYS A 268 2.28 3.12 17.53
CA LYS A 268 1.06 2.93 18.32
C LYS A 268 0.22 4.19 18.49
N ALA A 269 0.83 5.38 18.44
CA ALA A 269 0.08 6.64 18.50
C ALA A 269 -0.54 7.03 17.13
N ALA A 270 0.02 6.54 16.02
CA ALA A 270 -0.49 6.74 14.67
C ALA A 270 -1.36 5.57 14.18
N SER A 271 -2.05 4.87 15.09
CA SER A 271 -3.20 4.04 14.72
C SER A 271 -4.30 4.97 14.20
N PHE A 272 -4.26 5.30 12.90
CA PHE A 272 -5.22 6.15 12.20
C PHE A 272 -6.58 5.45 12.05
N GLU A 273 -7.17 4.99 13.16
CA GLU A 273 -8.49 4.34 13.17
C GLU A 273 -9.65 5.35 13.11
N ASP A 274 -9.43 6.65 13.32
CA ASP A 274 -10.54 7.60 13.52
C ASP A 274 -10.61 8.78 12.54
N ALA A 275 -9.91 8.71 11.41
CA ALA A 275 -10.13 9.66 10.31
C ALA A 275 -11.41 9.26 9.55
N ARG A 276 -12.57 9.74 10.04
CA ARG A 276 -13.87 9.65 9.36
C ARG A 276 -13.74 10.08 7.89
N PRO A 277 -14.35 9.35 6.94
CA PRO A 277 -14.36 9.79 5.55
C PRO A 277 -15.11 11.12 5.43
N PRO A 278 -14.71 12.02 4.52
CA PRO A 278 -15.50 13.19 4.19
C PRO A 278 -16.88 12.73 3.72
N ARG A 279 -17.94 13.28 4.32
CA ARG A 279 -19.29 13.12 3.80
C ARG A 279 -19.32 13.74 2.40
N MET A 280 -19.90 13.00 1.46
CA MET A 280 -20.19 13.45 0.08
C MET A 280 -20.94 14.78 0.07
#